data_AF-A0A6V7X7M3-F1
#
_entry.id   AF-A0A6V7X7M3-F1
#
_cell.length_a   1.000
_cell.length_b   1.000
_cell.length_c   1.000
_cell.angle_alpha   90.00
_cell.angle_beta   90.00
_cell.angle_gamma   90.00
#
_symmetry.space_group_name_H-M   'P 1'
#
loop_
_entity.id
_entity.type
_entity.pdbx_description
1 polymer ?
#
loop_
_entity_poly.entity_id
_entity_poly.type
_entity_poly.pdbx_seq_one_letter_code
_entity_poly.pdbx_strand_id
1 'polypeptide(L)'
;MIYFLKTFFNRKCQDCCKTFENIDCFLHHLNSDYCKNSKQCEKCGEIWNVHNNTQNGRRGHVCFEKHCGRCGDYHDPKRGCYIQPLKHKNKAPYRLVAFDLETMQHKTSDSSKHHRIHEPNFIAAKIVCPHCISTGKWKTSLNNKFCQVCGPHRTITFSQQNYNDTISDEKIISQNPLEDFAKWILYDLPNKYDTYVYSHFGGRFDMVLVFEKLYNEKLNPDLIMKGNKLYEMKVKKRPNSNPNIIFRDSFNLMPMALAALVPTFGLEVEDKPFFPHLSNRPENYGRNIFQQKKII
;
A
#
# COMPACT_ATOMS: atom_id res chain seq x y z
N MET A 1 -41.67 -65.57 -27.19
CA MET A 1 -40.53 -64.97 -26.46
C MET A 1 -39.80 -64.06 -27.45
N ILE A 2 -40.15 -62.77 -27.50
CA ILE A 2 -39.63 -61.82 -28.49
C ILE A 2 -38.35 -61.21 -27.93
N TYR A 3 -37.21 -61.57 -28.52
CA TYR A 3 -35.92 -60.93 -28.23
C TYR A 3 -35.92 -59.53 -28.83
N PHE A 4 -36.02 -58.49 -27.99
CA PHE A 4 -35.70 -57.12 -28.39
C PHE A 4 -34.18 -57.00 -28.55
N LEU A 5 -33.71 -56.94 -29.79
CA LEU A 5 -32.37 -56.46 -30.13
C LEU A 5 -32.27 -54.99 -29.67
N LYS A 6 -31.60 -54.74 -28.54
CA LYS A 6 -31.16 -53.39 -28.17
C LYS A 6 -30.15 -52.93 -29.21
N THR A 7 -30.56 -52.05 -30.11
CA THR A 7 -29.67 -51.30 -30.99
C THR A 7 -28.79 -50.39 -30.13
N PHE A 8 -27.50 -50.69 -30.05
CA PHE A 8 -26.52 -49.81 -29.40
C PHE A 8 -26.33 -48.56 -30.25
N PHE A 9 -26.80 -47.41 -29.74
CA PHE A 9 -26.55 -46.12 -30.38
C PHE A 9 -25.13 -45.68 -30.01
N ASN A 10 -24.27 -45.47 -31.00
CA ASN A 10 -22.95 -44.89 -30.82
C ASN A 10 -22.66 -43.94 -32.00
N ARG A 11 -22.73 -42.63 -31.76
CA ARG A 11 -22.51 -41.60 -32.79
C ARG A 11 -21.40 -40.66 -32.35
N LYS A 12 -20.52 -40.32 -33.30
CA LYS A 12 -19.45 -39.34 -33.14
C LYS A 12 -19.82 -38.03 -33.81
N CYS A 13 -19.66 -36.91 -33.10
CA CYS A 13 -19.81 -35.57 -33.67
C CYS A 13 -18.60 -35.24 -34.55
N GLN A 14 -18.82 -34.75 -35.77
CA GLN A 14 -17.74 -34.41 -36.71
C GLN A 14 -16.98 -33.14 -36.31
N ASP A 15 -17.64 -32.18 -35.64
CA ASP A 15 -17.04 -30.88 -35.31
C ASP A 15 -16.17 -30.90 -34.04
N CYS A 16 -16.54 -31.72 -33.07
CA CYS A 16 -15.89 -31.78 -31.77
C CYS A 16 -15.32 -33.17 -31.43
N CYS A 17 -15.49 -34.15 -32.31
CA CYS A 17 -14.97 -35.52 -32.20
C CYS A 17 -15.44 -36.30 -30.97
N LYS A 18 -16.46 -35.82 -30.23
CA LYS A 18 -17.04 -36.52 -29.08
C LYS A 18 -17.96 -37.66 -29.49
N THR A 19 -17.92 -38.74 -28.73
CA THR A 19 -18.79 -39.90 -28.90
C THR A 19 -19.96 -39.86 -27.92
N PHE A 20 -21.15 -40.20 -28.41
CA PHE A 20 -22.39 -40.20 -27.65
C PHE A 20 -23.06 -41.57 -27.75
N GLU A 21 -23.45 -42.11 -26.59
CA GLU A 21 -24.12 -43.41 -26.47
C GLU A 21 -25.65 -43.28 -26.40
N ASN A 22 -26.15 -42.04 -26.35
CA ASN A 22 -27.57 -41.71 -26.27
C ASN A 22 -27.94 -40.70 -27.36
N ILE A 23 -29.01 -40.99 -28.11
CA ILE A 23 -29.51 -40.14 -29.19
C ILE A 23 -29.99 -38.77 -28.70
N ASP A 24 -30.62 -38.70 -27.52
CA ASP A 24 -31.08 -37.44 -26.93
C ASP A 24 -29.89 -36.54 -26.58
N CYS A 25 -28.82 -37.13 -26.03
CA CYS A 25 -27.59 -36.39 -25.75
C CYS A 25 -26.91 -35.88 -27.03
N PHE A 26 -26.94 -36.68 -28.11
CA PHE A 26 -26.40 -36.28 -29.41
C PHE A 26 -27.21 -35.15 -30.06
N LEU A 27 -28.54 -35.24 -30.05
CA LEU A 27 -29.42 -34.20 -30.59
C LEU A 27 -29.33 -32.91 -29.78
N HIS A 28 -29.33 -33.00 -28.45
CA HIS A 28 -29.14 -31.83 -27.59
C HIS A 28 -27.77 -31.17 -27.83
N HIS A 29 -26.73 -31.97 -28.04
CA HIS A 29 -25.40 -31.47 -28.37
C HIS A 29 -25.38 -30.67 -29.69
N LEU A 30 -26.08 -31.14 -30.72
CA LEU A 30 -26.22 -30.43 -32.00
C LEU A 30 -27.04 -29.13 -31.85
N ASN A 31 -28.12 -29.16 -31.06
CA ASN A 31 -28.99 -28.00 -30.87
C ASN A 31 -28.38 -26.90 -29.98
N SER A 32 -27.48 -27.26 -29.06
CA SER A 32 -26.91 -26.33 -28.06
C SER A 32 -25.59 -25.68 -28.49
N ASP A 33 -25.08 -25.99 -29.69
CA ASP A 33 -23.80 -25.47 -30.18
C ASP A 33 -22.59 -25.73 -29.25
N TYR A 34 -22.72 -26.68 -28.32
CA TYR A 34 -21.71 -26.96 -27.30
C TYR A 34 -20.38 -27.47 -27.89
N CYS A 35 -20.39 -27.91 -29.16
CA CYS A 35 -19.21 -28.20 -29.98
C CYS A 35 -18.15 -27.09 -29.95
N LYS A 36 -18.59 -25.82 -29.83
CA LYS A 36 -17.72 -24.65 -29.87
C LYS A 36 -16.91 -24.47 -28.59
N ASN A 37 -17.39 -25.01 -27.47
CA ASN A 37 -16.78 -24.80 -26.15
C ASN A 37 -15.72 -25.86 -25.80
N SER A 38 -15.92 -27.09 -26.25
CA SER A 38 -14.97 -28.17 -25.97
C SER A 38 -14.97 -29.24 -27.06
N LYS A 39 -13.78 -29.77 -27.32
CA LYS A 39 -13.49 -30.80 -28.33
C LYS A 39 -12.81 -31.98 -27.66
N GLN A 40 -12.90 -33.15 -28.28
CA GLN A 40 -12.19 -34.36 -27.87
C GLN A 40 -11.01 -34.60 -28.81
N CYS A 41 -9.83 -34.89 -28.26
CA CYS A 41 -8.68 -35.24 -29.09
C CYS A 41 -8.83 -36.66 -29.64
N GLU A 42 -8.68 -36.83 -30.95
CA GLU A 42 -8.78 -38.15 -31.59
C GLU A 42 -7.59 -39.07 -31.25
N LYS A 43 -6.46 -38.51 -30.83
CA LYS A 43 -5.23 -39.28 -30.54
C LYS A 43 -5.18 -39.79 -29.11
N CYS A 44 -5.53 -38.95 -28.13
CA CYS A 44 -5.43 -39.30 -26.71
C CYS A 44 -6.78 -39.39 -25.99
N GLY A 45 -7.89 -39.08 -26.66
CA GLY A 45 -9.24 -39.13 -26.09
C GLY A 45 -9.57 -38.00 -25.10
N GLU A 46 -8.61 -37.12 -24.78
CA GLU A 46 -8.79 -36.02 -23.82
C GLU A 46 -9.83 -35.01 -24.31
N ILE A 47 -10.76 -34.63 -23.43
CA ILE A 47 -11.72 -33.56 -23.69
C ILE A 47 -11.12 -32.24 -23.20
N TRP A 48 -11.00 -31.28 -24.11
CA TRP A 48 -10.34 -30.00 -23.85
C TRP A 48 -11.25 -28.82 -24.16
N ASN A 49 -11.10 -27.75 -23.38
CA ASN A 49 -11.83 -26.50 -23.56
C ASN A 49 -11.16 -25.64 -24.65
N VAL A 50 -11.94 -25.17 -25.62
CA VAL A 50 -11.45 -24.42 -26.78
C VAL A 50 -10.84 -23.08 -26.36
N HIS A 51 -11.51 -22.32 -25.48
CA HIS A 51 -11.03 -21.02 -25.01
C HIS A 51 -9.64 -21.15 -24.36
N ASN A 52 -9.48 -22.04 -23.38
CA ASN A 52 -8.21 -22.19 -22.67
C ASN A 52 -7.07 -22.67 -23.57
N ASN A 53 -7.34 -23.54 -24.54
CA ASN A 53 -6.31 -24.11 -25.42
C ASN A 53 -6.06 -23.26 -26.69
N THR A 54 -6.76 -22.14 -26.86
CA THR A 54 -6.51 -21.19 -27.95
C THR A 54 -6.01 -19.82 -27.47
N GLN A 55 -5.97 -19.62 -26.14
CA GLN A 55 -5.32 -18.46 -25.53
C GLN A 55 -3.83 -18.38 -25.92
N ASN A 56 -3.29 -17.15 -25.90
CA ASN A 56 -1.88 -16.86 -26.17
C ASN A 56 -1.37 -17.39 -27.52
N GLY A 57 -2.24 -17.50 -28.53
CA GLY A 57 -1.88 -17.93 -29.88
C GLY A 57 -1.72 -19.44 -30.06
N ARG A 58 -2.08 -20.26 -29.07
CA ARG A 58 -2.16 -21.72 -29.24
C ARG A 58 -3.24 -22.06 -30.28
N ARG A 59 -3.02 -23.12 -31.05
CA ARG A 59 -3.95 -23.58 -32.10
C ARG A 59 -4.88 -24.70 -31.62
N GLY A 60 -4.98 -24.94 -30.31
CA GLY A 60 -5.77 -26.00 -29.70
C GLY A 60 -4.95 -26.95 -28.84
N HIS A 61 -5.54 -28.10 -28.51
CA HIS A 61 -4.91 -29.12 -27.68
C HIS A 61 -3.68 -29.74 -28.34
N VAL A 62 -2.66 -29.98 -27.52
CA VAL A 62 -1.46 -30.74 -27.86
C VAL A 62 -1.36 -31.89 -26.87
N CYS A 63 -1.21 -33.11 -27.39
CA CYS A 63 -1.14 -34.31 -26.56
C CYS A 63 0.09 -34.26 -25.64
N PHE A 64 -0.06 -34.84 -24.44
CA PHE A 64 0.99 -34.94 -23.42
C PHE A 64 1.39 -33.61 -22.75
N GLU A 65 0.65 -32.52 -22.97
CA GLU A 65 0.82 -31.30 -22.20
C GLU A 65 -0.32 -31.12 -21.18
N LYS A 66 -0.01 -30.46 -20.06
CA LYS A 66 -1.01 -30.07 -19.04
C LYS A 66 -0.86 -28.60 -18.69
N HIS A 67 -1.99 -27.94 -18.44
CA HIS A 67 -2.03 -26.57 -17.96
C HIS A 67 -1.49 -26.47 -16.53
N CYS A 68 -0.57 -25.54 -16.30
CA CYS A 68 -0.03 -25.24 -14.98
C CYS A 68 -0.65 -23.95 -14.45
N GLY A 69 -1.49 -24.04 -13.41
CA GLY A 69 -2.13 -22.87 -12.78
C GLY A 69 -1.16 -21.88 -12.10
N ARG A 70 0.13 -22.24 -11.97
CA ARG A 70 1.14 -21.37 -11.33
C ARG A 70 1.80 -20.42 -12.33
N CYS A 71 2.13 -20.89 -13.53
CA CYS A 71 2.68 -20.05 -14.61
C CYS A 71 1.62 -19.58 -15.62
N GLY A 72 0.45 -20.24 -15.67
CA GLY A 72 -0.62 -19.94 -16.62
C GLY A 72 -0.39 -20.46 -18.04
N ASP A 73 0.46 -21.49 -18.22
CA ASP A 73 0.79 -22.05 -19.54
C ASP A 73 0.81 -23.60 -19.53
N TYR A 74 0.84 -24.23 -20.70
CA TYR A 74 0.81 -25.68 -20.91
C TYR A 74 2.21 -26.23 -21.11
N HIS A 75 2.53 -27.31 -20.41
CA HIS A 75 3.85 -27.94 -20.45
C HIS A 75 3.76 -29.46 -20.41
N ASP A 76 4.78 -30.14 -20.93
CA ASP A 76 4.99 -31.58 -20.70
C ASP A 76 5.21 -31.84 -19.19
N PRO A 77 4.37 -32.64 -18.52
CA PRO A 77 4.54 -32.99 -17.12
C PRO A 77 5.91 -33.57 -16.76
N LYS A 78 6.60 -34.23 -17.71
CA LYS A 78 7.94 -34.80 -17.50
C LYS A 78 9.04 -33.74 -17.48
N ARG A 79 8.91 -32.67 -18.27
CA ARG A 79 9.87 -31.55 -18.28
C ARG A 79 9.65 -30.59 -17.12
N GLY A 80 8.44 -30.58 -16.55
CA GLY A 80 8.07 -29.69 -15.45
C GLY A 80 7.81 -28.25 -15.92
N CYS A 81 7.42 -27.40 -14.97
CA CYS A 81 7.20 -25.98 -15.21
C CYS A 81 8.51 -25.21 -14.98
N TYR A 82 9.06 -24.60 -16.04
CA TYR A 82 10.15 -23.64 -15.89
C TYR A 82 9.59 -22.30 -15.39
N ILE A 83 9.64 -22.09 -14.08
CA ILE A 83 9.18 -20.86 -13.44
C ILE A 83 10.12 -19.74 -13.89
N GLN A 84 9.65 -18.88 -14.79
CA GLN A 84 10.40 -17.69 -15.16
C GLN A 84 10.56 -16.76 -13.94
N PRO A 85 11.70 -16.06 -13.80
CA PRO A 85 11.84 -15.00 -12.81
C PRO A 85 10.67 -14.02 -12.94
N LEU A 86 10.11 -13.60 -11.79
CA LEU A 86 9.05 -12.60 -11.77
C LEU A 86 9.54 -11.35 -12.50
N LYS A 87 8.95 -11.06 -13.68
CA LYS A 87 9.21 -9.81 -14.39
C LYS A 87 8.75 -8.66 -13.48
N HIS A 88 9.67 -7.79 -13.11
CA HIS A 88 9.34 -6.58 -12.36
C HIS A 88 8.33 -5.77 -13.17
N LYS A 89 7.09 -5.67 -12.68
CA LYS A 89 6.14 -4.73 -13.26
C LYS A 89 6.66 -3.32 -12.97
N ASN A 90 6.85 -2.52 -14.01
CA ASN A 90 7.16 -1.10 -13.87
C ASN A 90 6.10 -0.45 -12.97
N LYS A 91 6.48 -0.15 -11.73
CA LYS A 91 5.56 0.50 -10.79
C LYS A 91 5.34 1.93 -11.25
N ALA A 92 4.09 2.38 -11.21
CA ALA A 92 3.79 3.79 -11.37
C ALA A 92 4.60 4.62 -10.35
N PRO A 93 5.02 5.85 -10.68
CA PRO A 93 5.69 6.70 -9.71
C PRO A 93 4.81 6.89 -8.47
N TYR A 94 5.47 6.93 -7.31
CA TYR A 94 4.84 7.14 -6.02
C TYR A 94 5.73 8.04 -5.16
N ARG A 95 5.20 8.51 -4.04
CA ARG A 95 6.00 9.26 -3.07
C ARG A 95 5.93 8.66 -1.68
N LEU A 96 6.93 8.98 -0.90
CA LEU A 96 7.08 8.67 0.50
C LEU A 96 6.98 9.99 1.27
N VAL A 97 6.24 9.98 2.36
CA VAL A 97 6.21 11.05 3.36
C VAL A 97 6.63 10.42 4.67
N ALA A 98 7.73 10.85 5.27
CA ALA A 98 8.08 10.49 6.64
C ALA A 98 7.66 11.63 7.55
N PHE A 99 6.97 11.36 8.65
CA PHE A 99 6.54 12.38 9.60
C PHE A 99 6.73 11.92 11.05
N ASP A 100 6.82 12.91 11.93
CA ASP A 100 6.88 12.76 13.38
C ASP A 100 6.04 13.89 13.99
N LEU A 101 5.35 13.60 15.10
CA LEU A 101 4.59 14.60 15.84
C LEU A 101 5.09 14.74 17.27
N GLU A 102 5.07 15.97 17.75
CA GLU A 102 5.23 16.31 19.16
C GLU A 102 3.87 16.72 19.72
N THR A 103 3.61 16.33 20.96
CA THR A 103 2.33 16.60 21.64
C THR A 103 2.53 17.31 22.96
N MET A 104 1.58 18.18 23.29
CA MET A 104 1.42 18.70 24.63
C MET A 104 0.55 17.76 25.47
N GLN A 105 0.74 17.78 26.78
CA GLN A 105 -0.01 16.98 27.76
C GLN A 105 -0.51 17.82 28.96
N HIS A 106 -0.75 19.11 28.74
CA HIS A 106 -1.11 20.05 29.80
C HIS A 106 -2.60 19.99 30.20
N LYS A 107 -3.45 19.38 29.37
CA LYS A 107 -4.90 19.19 29.62
C LYS A 107 -5.18 17.78 30.13
N THR A 108 -6.16 17.64 31.02
CA THR A 108 -6.66 16.35 31.53
C THR A 108 -8.05 16.03 30.97
N SER A 109 -8.33 14.76 30.65
CA SER A 109 -9.60 14.34 30.05
C SER A 109 -10.77 14.30 31.04
N ASP A 110 -10.50 14.21 32.34
CA ASP A 110 -11.50 14.24 33.43
C ASP A 110 -10.83 14.61 34.75
N SER A 111 -11.56 15.30 35.64
CA SER A 111 -11.07 15.65 36.99
C SER A 111 -10.86 14.42 37.90
N SER A 112 -11.37 13.25 37.52
CA SER A 112 -11.35 12.01 38.32
C SER A 112 -10.30 10.99 37.89
N LYS A 113 -9.70 11.14 36.70
CA LYS A 113 -8.68 10.24 36.16
C LYS A 113 -7.49 11.07 35.68
N HIS A 114 -6.29 10.74 36.14
CA HIS A 114 -5.03 11.41 35.76
C HIS A 114 -4.62 11.20 34.27
N HIS A 115 -5.57 10.95 33.37
CA HIS A 115 -5.31 10.81 31.94
C HIS A 115 -5.13 12.19 31.30
N ARG A 116 -3.96 12.39 30.71
CA ARG A 116 -3.61 13.61 29.99
C ARG A 116 -3.97 13.46 28.52
N ILE A 117 -4.50 14.53 27.95
CA ILE A 117 -4.82 14.60 26.53
C ILE A 117 -3.54 14.91 25.77
N HIS A 118 -3.24 14.10 24.76
CA HIS A 118 -2.17 14.38 23.81
C HIS A 118 -2.70 15.29 22.71
N GLU A 119 -2.24 16.54 22.70
CA GLU A 119 -2.62 17.53 21.69
C GLU A 119 -1.41 17.85 20.80
N PRO A 120 -1.42 17.49 19.50
CA PRO A 120 -0.33 17.80 18.59
C PRO A 120 -0.11 19.30 18.45
N ASN A 121 1.10 19.76 18.74
CA ASN A 121 1.49 21.16 18.64
C ASN A 121 2.59 21.41 17.60
N PHE A 122 3.26 20.35 17.16
CA PHE A 122 4.30 20.42 16.15
C PHE A 122 4.33 19.11 15.35
N ILE A 123 4.38 19.21 14.03
CA ILE A 123 4.50 18.07 13.12
C ILE A 123 5.58 18.42 12.10
N ALA A 124 6.58 17.56 11.95
CA ALA A 124 7.57 17.65 10.89
C ALA A 124 7.31 16.57 9.85
N ALA A 125 7.31 16.96 8.57
CA ALA A 125 7.11 16.04 7.45
C ALA A 125 8.21 16.21 6.41
N LYS A 126 8.77 15.09 5.94
CA LYS A 126 9.74 15.03 4.85
C LYS A 126 9.18 14.22 3.69
N ILE A 127 9.25 14.76 2.48
CA ILE A 127 8.65 14.16 1.28
C ILE A 127 9.68 13.86 0.19
N VAL A 128 9.60 12.66 -0.39
CA VAL A 128 10.54 12.18 -1.39
C VAL A 128 9.91 11.16 -2.35
N CYS A 129 10.39 11.06 -3.59
CA CYS A 129 10.01 9.99 -4.52
C CYS A 129 11.23 9.17 -4.94
N PRO A 130 11.06 7.95 -5.48
CA PRO A 130 12.18 7.10 -5.89
C PRO A 130 13.17 7.79 -6.85
N HIS A 131 12.68 8.61 -7.79
CA HIS A 131 13.53 9.38 -8.69
C HIS A 131 14.37 10.44 -7.95
N CYS A 132 13.82 11.09 -6.93
CA CYS A 132 14.58 12.05 -6.12
C CYS A 132 15.64 11.34 -5.28
N ILE A 133 15.34 10.14 -4.76
CA ILE A 133 16.31 9.29 -4.04
C ILE A 133 17.48 8.94 -4.97
N SER A 134 17.18 8.36 -6.14
CA SER A 134 18.21 7.86 -7.06
C SER A 134 19.10 8.97 -7.65
N THR A 135 18.57 10.19 -7.80
CA THR A 135 19.33 11.34 -8.31
C THR A 135 19.98 12.18 -7.21
N GLY A 136 19.80 11.84 -5.92
CA GLY A 136 20.32 12.62 -4.79
C GLY A 136 19.60 13.96 -4.55
N LYS A 137 18.66 14.38 -5.42
CA LYS A 137 17.89 15.63 -5.34
C LYS A 137 17.01 15.76 -4.09
N TRP A 138 16.87 14.69 -3.31
CA TRP A 138 16.16 14.70 -2.04
C TRP A 138 16.94 15.39 -0.91
N LYS A 139 18.27 15.53 -1.04
CA LYS A 139 19.14 16.15 -0.04
C LYS A 139 19.11 17.68 -0.07
N THR A 140 18.70 18.26 -1.20
CA THR A 140 18.71 19.70 -1.43
C THR A 140 17.29 20.25 -1.37
N SER A 141 17.13 21.43 -0.77
CA SER A 141 15.90 22.20 -0.90
C SER A 141 15.58 22.45 -2.37
N LEU A 142 14.28 22.49 -2.65
CA LEU A 142 13.75 22.77 -3.97
C LEU A 142 13.73 24.29 -4.20
N ASN A 143 14.91 24.90 -4.39
CA ASN A 143 15.10 26.35 -4.67
C ASN A 143 14.29 26.81 -5.91
N ASN A 144 12.99 27.08 -5.76
CA ASN A 144 12.04 27.40 -6.84
C ASN A 144 11.92 26.32 -7.93
N LYS A 145 12.28 25.07 -7.64
CA LYS A 145 12.16 23.93 -8.57
C LYS A 145 11.03 23.03 -8.11
N PHE A 146 10.16 22.59 -9.01
CA PHE A 146 9.06 21.70 -8.66
C PHE A 146 9.38 20.24 -9.01
N CYS A 147 9.18 19.33 -8.05
CA CYS A 147 9.17 17.91 -8.36
C CYS A 147 7.76 17.48 -8.74
N GLN A 148 7.60 16.96 -9.96
CA GLN A 148 6.29 16.50 -10.45
C GLN A 148 5.62 15.47 -9.53
N VAL A 149 6.39 14.65 -8.81
CA VAL A 149 5.88 13.61 -7.92
C VAL A 149 5.77 14.09 -6.46
N CYS A 150 6.73 14.86 -5.96
CA CYS A 150 6.73 15.26 -4.54
C CYS A 150 5.98 16.56 -4.27
N GLY A 151 5.87 17.45 -5.26
CA GLY A 151 5.44 18.83 -5.04
C GLY A 151 6.62 19.81 -4.92
N PRO A 152 6.35 21.00 -4.37
CA PRO A 152 7.32 22.10 -4.31
C PRO A 152 8.27 22.05 -3.10
N HIS A 153 7.93 21.30 -2.05
CA HIS A 153 8.71 21.29 -0.80
C HIS A 153 9.30 19.90 -0.51
N ARG A 154 10.39 19.84 0.26
CA ARG A 154 11.00 18.61 0.81
C ARG A 154 10.74 18.46 2.30
N THR A 155 10.79 19.57 3.03
CA THR A 155 10.56 19.60 4.47
C THR A 155 9.48 20.62 4.77
N ILE A 156 8.38 20.18 5.35
CA ILE A 156 7.26 21.02 5.74
C ILE A 156 7.03 20.80 7.22
N THR A 157 6.76 21.88 7.95
CA THR A 157 6.34 21.80 9.36
C THR A 157 4.99 22.44 9.56
N PHE A 158 4.20 21.85 10.46
CA PHE A 158 2.92 22.38 10.93
C PHE A 158 3.08 22.63 12.43
N SER A 159 2.93 23.87 12.89
CA SER A 159 3.22 24.19 14.29
C SER A 159 2.30 25.28 14.86
N GLN A 160 2.03 25.21 16.16
CA GLN A 160 1.27 26.24 16.88
C GLN A 160 2.04 27.55 17.06
N GLN A 161 3.36 27.49 16.97
CA GLN A 161 4.23 28.64 17.14
C GLN A 161 5.28 28.70 16.04
N ASN A 162 5.69 29.93 15.73
CA ASN A 162 6.81 30.16 14.83
C ASN A 162 8.14 29.79 15.51
N TYR A 163 9.13 29.43 14.70
CA TYR A 163 10.48 29.08 15.13
C TYR A 163 11.49 29.49 14.06
N ASN A 164 12.67 29.93 14.49
CA ASN A 164 13.68 30.49 13.58
C ASN A 164 14.92 29.62 13.43
N ASP A 165 15.20 28.75 14.40
CA ASP A 165 16.48 28.05 14.51
C ASP A 165 16.58 26.78 13.65
N THR A 166 15.56 26.50 12.84
CA THR A 166 15.52 25.31 11.98
C THR A 166 15.05 25.67 10.58
N ILE A 167 15.77 25.14 9.59
CA ILE A 167 15.50 25.34 8.17
C ILE A 167 14.47 24.32 7.72
N SER A 168 13.33 24.83 7.25
CA SER A 168 12.25 24.07 6.62
C SER A 168 11.89 24.77 5.31
N ASP A 169 11.55 24.01 4.27
CA ASP A 169 11.17 24.59 2.98
C ASP A 169 9.85 25.34 3.08
N GLU A 170 8.96 24.90 3.98
CA GLU A 170 7.67 25.54 4.26
C GLU A 170 7.34 25.45 5.76
N LYS A 171 6.76 26.51 6.31
CA LYS A 171 6.34 26.60 7.72
C LYS A 171 4.88 27.03 7.79
N ILE A 172 4.00 26.12 8.16
CA ILE A 172 2.58 26.37 8.36
C ILE A 172 2.34 26.60 9.84
N ILE A 173 2.04 27.84 10.21
CA ILE A 173 1.75 28.23 11.59
C ILE A 173 0.24 28.29 11.80
N SER A 174 -0.30 27.48 12.70
CA SER A 174 -1.73 27.42 12.94
C SER A 174 -2.09 26.88 14.32
N GLN A 175 -3.31 27.16 14.79
CA GLN A 175 -3.80 26.63 16.06
C GLN A 175 -4.02 25.12 16.04
N ASN A 176 -4.23 24.52 14.86
CA ASN A 176 -4.54 23.11 14.68
C ASN A 176 -3.57 22.42 13.70
N PRO A 177 -2.30 22.19 14.09
CA PRO A 177 -1.29 21.61 13.19
C PRO A 177 -1.69 20.25 12.59
N LEU A 178 -2.37 19.41 13.38
CA LEU A 178 -2.84 18.10 12.92
C LEU A 178 -3.86 18.22 11.78
N GLU A 179 -4.71 19.24 11.82
CA GLU A 179 -5.70 19.48 10.78
C GLU A 179 -5.06 19.92 9.48
N ASP A 180 -4.12 20.85 9.54
CA ASP A 180 -3.42 21.33 8.35
C ASP A 180 -2.52 20.24 7.75
N PHE A 181 -1.87 19.43 8.59
CA PHE A 181 -1.15 18.24 8.14
C PHE A 181 -2.07 17.26 7.39
N ALA A 182 -3.24 16.97 7.96
CA ALA A 182 -4.22 16.08 7.31
C ALA A 182 -4.70 16.65 5.97
N LYS A 183 -5.04 17.94 5.91
CA LYS A 183 -5.45 18.62 4.66
C LYS A 183 -4.34 18.59 3.62
N TRP A 184 -3.11 18.89 4.02
CA TRP A 184 -1.95 18.88 3.14
C TRP A 184 -1.74 17.50 2.49
N ILE A 185 -1.76 16.43 3.28
CA ILE A 185 -1.61 15.06 2.75
C ILE A 185 -2.79 14.68 1.85
N LEU A 186 -4.00 15.08 2.19
CA LEU A 186 -5.22 14.67 1.48
C LEU A 186 -5.41 15.42 0.16
N TYR A 187 -5.05 16.72 0.10
CA TYR A 187 -5.55 17.64 -0.93
C TYR A 187 -4.46 18.47 -1.61
N ASP A 188 -3.39 18.85 -0.93
CA ASP A 188 -2.43 19.84 -1.47
C ASP A 188 -1.29 19.20 -2.28
N LEU A 189 -1.05 17.92 -2.06
CA LEU A 189 -0.07 17.15 -2.82
C LEU A 189 -0.57 16.82 -4.25
N PRO A 190 0.32 16.73 -5.25
CA PRO A 190 -0.05 16.36 -6.63
C PRO A 190 -0.97 15.14 -6.77
N ASN A 191 -2.22 15.31 -7.20
CA ASN A 191 -3.27 14.26 -7.16
C ASN A 191 -3.11 13.05 -8.10
N LYS A 192 -1.92 12.84 -8.70
CA LYS A 192 -1.64 11.76 -9.65
C LYS A 192 -0.90 10.56 -9.06
N TYR A 193 -0.25 10.71 -7.89
CA TYR A 193 0.65 9.68 -7.37
C TYR A 193 0.24 9.18 -5.98
N ASP A 194 0.22 7.85 -5.82
CA ASP A 194 0.05 7.20 -4.53
C ASP A 194 1.07 7.74 -3.52
N THR A 195 0.64 7.87 -2.27
CA THR A 195 1.42 8.45 -1.18
C THR A 195 1.53 7.45 -0.03
N TYR A 196 2.75 7.04 0.28
CA TYR A 196 3.03 6.19 1.44
C TYR A 196 3.56 7.06 2.56
N VAL A 197 2.81 7.14 3.66
CA VAL A 197 3.10 7.99 4.80
C VAL A 197 3.66 7.11 5.92
N TYR A 198 4.82 7.45 6.46
CA TYR A 198 5.52 6.68 7.47
C TYR A 198 5.73 7.52 8.72
N SER A 199 5.36 6.97 9.86
CA SER A 199 5.87 7.38 11.18
C SER A 199 6.64 6.22 11.79
N HIS A 200 7.57 6.50 12.69
CA HIS A 200 8.40 5.47 13.32
C HIS A 200 7.86 5.14 14.71
N PHE A 201 7.44 3.89 14.94
CA PHE A 201 6.62 3.49 16.10
C PHE A 201 5.24 4.14 16.19
N GLY A 202 4.82 4.90 15.18
CA GLY A 202 3.59 5.67 15.26
C GLY A 202 2.31 4.83 15.22
N GLY A 203 2.38 3.53 14.95
CA GLY A 203 1.23 2.62 14.98
C GLY A 203 0.51 2.53 16.33
N ARG A 204 1.13 3.01 17.42
CA ARG A 204 0.52 3.12 18.76
C ARG A 204 0.35 4.56 19.23
N PHE A 205 0.78 5.54 18.43
CA PHE A 205 0.84 6.93 18.84
C PHE A 205 0.47 7.86 17.66
N ASP A 206 1.43 8.23 16.81
CA ASP A 206 1.24 9.23 15.75
C ASP A 206 0.05 8.92 14.84
N MET A 207 -0.03 7.67 14.38
CA MET A 207 -1.08 7.21 13.47
C MET A 207 -2.45 7.18 14.14
N VAL A 208 -2.52 7.03 15.46
CA VAL A 208 -3.79 7.03 16.21
C VAL A 208 -4.39 8.44 16.21
N LEU A 209 -3.56 9.46 16.44
CA LEU A 209 -4.00 10.86 16.40
C LEU A 209 -4.42 11.27 14.99
N VAL A 210 -3.65 10.87 13.96
CA VAL A 210 -4.04 11.09 12.57
C VAL A 210 -5.34 10.36 12.24
N PHE A 211 -5.51 9.11 12.70
CA PHE A 211 -6.74 8.34 12.48
C PHE A 211 -7.97 9.06 13.07
N GLU A 212 -7.87 9.55 14.30
CA GLU A 212 -8.94 10.36 14.92
C GLU A 212 -9.31 11.57 14.05
N LYS A 213 -8.31 12.32 13.57
CA LYS A 213 -8.58 13.47 12.69
C LYS A 213 -9.25 13.05 11.39
N LEU A 214 -8.77 11.99 10.74
CA LEU A 214 -9.40 11.49 9.50
C LEU A 214 -10.84 11.03 9.75
N TYR A 215 -11.09 10.30 10.84
CA TYR A 215 -12.41 9.84 11.22
C TYR A 215 -13.38 11.02 11.43
N ASN A 216 -12.93 12.08 12.09
CA ASN A 216 -13.71 13.30 12.30
C ASN A 216 -14.00 14.05 10.98
N GLU A 217 -13.14 13.93 9.97
CA GLU A 217 -13.37 14.38 8.58
C GLU A 217 -14.29 13.43 7.79
N LYS A 218 -14.98 12.51 8.47
CA LYS A 218 -15.90 11.51 7.89
C LYS A 218 -15.20 10.59 6.87
N LEU A 219 -13.90 10.37 7.06
CA LEU A 219 -13.16 9.36 6.31
C LEU A 219 -13.23 8.02 7.03
N ASN A 220 -13.40 6.97 6.24
CA ASN A 220 -13.34 5.58 6.70
C ASN A 220 -12.15 4.87 6.03
N PRO A 221 -10.93 4.99 6.58
CA PRO A 221 -9.77 4.28 6.06
C PRO A 221 -9.91 2.76 6.24
N ASP A 222 -9.33 1.97 5.33
CA ASP A 222 -9.14 0.54 5.56
C ASP A 222 -8.00 0.35 6.56
N LEU A 223 -8.23 -0.40 7.64
CA LEU A 223 -7.27 -0.59 8.72
C LEU A 223 -6.71 -2.01 8.73
N ILE A 224 -5.40 -2.13 8.94
CA ILE A 224 -4.73 -3.39 9.30
C ILE A 224 -4.19 -3.21 10.72
N MET A 225 -4.65 -4.03 11.65
CA MET A 225 -4.36 -3.90 13.08
C MET A 225 -3.99 -5.25 13.71
N LYS A 226 -3.21 -5.20 14.79
CA LYS A 226 -3.04 -6.32 15.74
C LYS A 226 -3.20 -5.78 17.15
N GLY A 227 -4.31 -6.11 17.81
CA GLY A 227 -4.72 -5.45 19.04
C GLY A 227 -4.81 -3.93 18.83
N ASN A 228 -4.24 -3.16 19.75
CA ASN A 228 -4.26 -1.68 19.69
C ASN A 228 -3.19 -1.07 18.78
N LYS A 229 -2.40 -1.89 18.07
CA LYS A 229 -1.37 -1.40 17.13
C LYS A 229 -1.93 -1.33 15.71
N LEU A 230 -1.89 -0.14 15.12
CA LEU A 230 -2.11 0.10 13.69
C LEU A 230 -0.84 -0.28 12.90
N TYR A 231 -0.97 -1.19 11.94
CA TYR A 231 0.10 -1.56 11.01
C TYR A 231 0.00 -0.74 9.73
N GLU A 232 -1.22 -0.59 9.23
CA GLU A 232 -1.54 0.17 8.03
C GLU A 232 -2.90 0.85 8.20
N MET A 233 -2.99 2.08 7.69
CA MET A 233 -4.24 2.81 7.52
C MET A 233 -4.28 3.36 6.10
N LYS A 234 -5.24 2.90 5.29
CA LYS A 234 -5.34 3.24 3.87
C LYS A 234 -6.59 4.07 3.59
N VAL A 235 -6.38 5.32 3.18
CA VAL A 235 -7.43 6.18 2.63
C VAL A 235 -7.53 5.91 1.13
N LYS A 236 -8.65 5.33 0.70
CA LYS A 236 -8.93 5.07 -0.72
C LYS A 236 -9.12 6.38 -1.49
N LYS A 237 -8.81 6.34 -2.79
CA LYS A 237 -9.02 7.45 -3.72
C LYS A 237 -10.48 7.93 -3.68
N ARG A 238 -10.66 9.25 -3.53
CA ARG A 238 -11.94 9.96 -3.68
C ARG A 238 -11.90 10.91 -4.88
N PRO A 239 -13.05 11.38 -5.41
CA PRO A 239 -13.08 12.42 -6.43
C PRO A 239 -12.23 13.62 -6.01
N ASN A 240 -11.40 14.15 -6.93
CA ASN A 240 -10.53 15.32 -6.72
C ASN A 240 -9.51 15.21 -5.56
N SER A 241 -9.21 14.01 -5.07
CA SER A 241 -8.17 13.79 -4.06
C SER A 241 -6.95 13.07 -4.65
N ASN A 242 -5.88 12.94 -3.86
CA ASN A 242 -4.78 12.05 -4.19
C ASN A 242 -5.27 10.63 -4.53
N PRO A 243 -4.44 9.81 -5.22
CA PRO A 243 -4.63 8.37 -5.28
C PRO A 243 -4.55 7.76 -3.88
N ASN A 244 -4.20 6.49 -3.75
CA ASN A 244 -4.16 5.86 -2.42
C ASN A 244 -3.19 6.62 -1.50
N ILE A 245 -3.66 6.97 -0.31
CA ILE A 245 -2.82 7.46 0.78
C ILE A 245 -2.75 6.34 1.82
N ILE A 246 -1.54 5.88 2.10
CA ILE A 246 -1.30 4.67 2.87
C ILE A 246 -0.35 5.00 4.02
N PHE A 247 -0.87 5.15 5.22
CA PHE A 247 -0.10 5.33 6.44
C PHE A 247 0.42 3.98 6.93
N ARG A 248 1.69 3.91 7.31
CA ARG A 248 2.36 2.70 7.79
C ARG A 248 3.31 3.02 8.93
N ASP A 249 3.41 2.09 9.87
CA ASP A 249 4.46 2.13 10.90
C ASP A 249 5.77 1.59 10.31
N SER A 250 6.77 2.46 10.18
CA SER A 250 8.10 2.09 9.65
C SER A 250 8.85 1.11 10.56
N PHE A 251 8.48 0.97 11.83
CA PHE A 251 9.03 -0.07 12.71
C PHE A 251 8.79 -1.48 12.16
N ASN A 252 7.72 -1.69 11.39
CA ASN A 252 7.46 -2.98 10.76
C ASN A 252 8.46 -3.32 9.63
N LEU A 253 9.20 -2.32 9.14
CA LEU A 253 10.27 -2.49 8.15
C LEU A 253 11.65 -2.48 8.82
N MET A 254 11.81 -1.66 9.85
CA MET A 254 13.06 -1.45 10.59
C MET A 254 12.79 -1.60 12.09
N PRO A 255 12.78 -2.83 12.64
CA PRO A 255 12.31 -3.11 14.00
C PRO A 255 13.37 -2.79 15.07
N MET A 256 13.75 -1.51 15.16
CA MET A 256 14.70 -1.00 16.15
C MET A 256 14.32 0.42 16.58
N ALA A 257 14.84 0.89 17.71
CA ALA A 257 14.63 2.26 18.18
C ALA A 257 15.22 3.29 17.20
N LEU A 258 14.64 4.50 17.15
CA LEU A 258 15.13 5.59 16.29
C LEU A 258 16.62 5.89 16.53
N ALA A 259 17.03 5.95 17.80
CA ALA A 259 18.43 6.18 18.20
C ALA A 259 19.37 5.06 17.74
N ALA A 260 18.87 3.83 17.56
CA ALA A 260 19.67 2.71 17.08
C ALA A 260 19.84 2.72 15.54
N LEU A 261 18.97 3.42 14.80
CA LEU A 261 19.11 3.54 13.33
C LEU A 261 20.40 4.27 12.96
N VAL A 262 20.77 5.30 13.72
CA VAL A 262 21.95 6.15 13.46
C VAL A 262 23.24 5.33 13.39
N PRO A 263 23.64 4.58 14.46
CA PRO A 263 24.83 3.74 14.40
C PRO A 263 24.66 2.54 13.47
N THR A 264 23.47 1.95 13.37
CA THR A 264 23.25 0.74 12.55
C THR A 264 23.46 1.01 11.06
N PHE A 265 23.06 2.18 10.58
CA PHE A 265 23.18 2.57 9.17
C PHE A 265 24.30 3.57 8.90
N GLY A 266 25.11 3.92 9.92
CA GLY A 266 26.17 4.91 9.79
C GLY A 266 25.65 6.27 9.31
N LEU A 267 24.52 6.72 9.85
CA LEU A 267 23.90 7.98 9.44
C LEU A 267 24.63 9.16 10.08
N GLU A 268 24.98 10.14 9.27
CA GLU A 268 25.49 11.44 9.75
C GLU A 268 24.28 12.32 10.11
N VAL A 269 23.87 12.28 11.38
CA VAL A 269 22.80 13.11 11.93
C VAL A 269 23.22 13.70 13.27
N GLU A 270 22.66 14.86 13.61
CA GLU A 270 22.81 15.45 14.93
C GLU A 270 22.07 14.63 15.98
N ASP A 271 22.65 14.53 17.18
CA ASP A 271 22.00 13.87 18.31
C ASP A 271 20.75 14.64 18.74
N LYS A 272 19.67 13.91 19.06
CA LYS A 272 18.45 14.52 19.59
C LYS A 272 18.78 15.21 20.92
N PRO A 273 18.53 16.53 21.07
CA PRO A 273 18.77 17.20 22.34
C PRO A 273 17.85 16.63 23.42
N PHE A 274 18.31 16.68 24.68
CA PHE A 274 17.46 16.31 25.81
C PHE A 274 16.26 17.23 25.88
N PHE A 275 15.06 16.68 26.03
CA PHE A 275 13.83 17.46 26.19
C PHE A 275 13.15 17.05 27.50
N PRO A 276 13.05 17.93 28.52
CA PRO A 276 12.51 17.56 29.81
C PRO A 276 11.07 17.04 29.69
N HIS A 277 10.78 15.95 30.41
CA HIS A 277 9.45 15.34 30.40
C HIS A 277 8.38 16.37 30.76
N LEU A 278 7.30 16.44 29.97
CA LEU A 278 6.14 17.35 30.14
C LEU A 278 6.45 18.84 29.99
N SER A 279 7.65 19.18 29.50
CA SER A 279 7.99 20.58 29.25
C SER A 279 7.40 21.13 27.95
N ASN A 280 6.84 20.27 27.09
CA ASN A 280 6.14 20.70 25.88
C ASN A 280 4.76 21.28 26.24
N ARG A 281 4.71 22.56 26.57
CA ARG A 281 3.51 23.30 26.95
C ARG A 281 3.63 24.77 26.55
N PRO A 282 2.51 25.47 26.32
CA PRO A 282 2.53 26.84 25.81
C PRO A 282 3.35 27.83 26.65
N GLU A 283 3.36 27.65 27.97
CA GLU A 283 4.06 28.53 28.91
C GLU A 283 5.59 28.46 28.80
N ASN A 284 6.11 27.42 28.15
CA ASN A 284 7.54 27.19 27.99
C ASN A 284 8.06 27.62 26.61
N TYR A 285 7.19 27.99 25.66
CA TYR A 285 7.61 28.37 24.32
C TYR A 285 8.48 29.63 24.33
N GLY A 286 9.58 29.61 23.57
CA GLY A 286 10.55 30.70 23.50
C GLY A 286 11.37 30.93 24.78
N ARG A 287 11.26 30.05 25.78
CA ARG A 287 12.00 30.15 27.05
C ARG A 287 13.10 29.10 27.12
N ASN A 288 14.25 29.48 27.69
CA ASN A 288 15.26 28.52 28.06
C ASN A 288 14.82 27.80 29.34
N ILE A 289 14.39 26.55 29.18
CA ILE A 289 13.90 25.69 30.27
C ILE A 289 14.99 24.74 30.81
N PHE A 290 16.20 24.81 30.27
CA PHE A 290 17.33 24.05 30.81
C PHE A 290 17.91 24.79 32.00
N GLN A 291 18.08 24.08 33.12
CA GLN A 291 18.94 24.59 34.17
C GLN A 291 20.37 24.61 33.62
N GLN A 292 20.99 25.80 33.54
CA GLN A 292 22.44 25.89 33.42
C GLN A 292 23.01 25.02 34.55
N LYS A 293 23.84 24.02 34.22
CA LYS A 293 24.58 23.27 35.23
C LYS A 293 25.26 24.30 36.12
N LYS A 294 24.84 24.41 37.39
CA LYS A 294 25.66 25.08 38.40
C LYS A 294 26.94 24.25 38.46
N ILE A 295 28.01 24.81 37.91
CA ILE A 295 29.36 24.34 38.16
C ILE A 295 29.58 24.66 39.64
N ILE A 296 29.49 23.65 40.49
CA ILE A 296 30.06 23.66 41.84
C ILE A 296 31.42 23.00 41.72
#